data_AF-A0A522G147-F1
#
_entry.id   AF-A0A522G147-F1
#
_cell.length_a   1.000
_cell.length_b   1.000
_cell.length_c   1.000
_cell.angle_alpha   90.00
_cell.angle_beta   90.00
_cell.angle_gamma   90.00
#
_symmetry.space_group_name_H-M   'P 1'
#
loop_
_entity.id
_entity.type
_entity.pdbx_description
1 polymer ?
#
loop_
_entity_poly.entity_id
_entity_poly.type
_entity_poly.pdbx_seq_one_letter_code
_entity_poly.pdbx_strand_id
1 'polypeptide(L)'
;MTIHPATRLFPLLIVGIGLLALRQYRSAQTLLQDWARANHLRILRKRRGIPPLSMWFTTSRNQYLYRVEVLDETTRRIRKGWIKLGTFWWGTMSPDAVEATWDEE
;
A
#
# COMPACT_ATOMS: atom_id res chain seq x y z
N MET A 1 32.06 21.58 -26.05
CA MET A 1 31.15 20.47 -25.71
C MET A 1 30.03 21.03 -24.82
N THR A 2 28.98 21.57 -25.44
CA THR A 2 27.86 22.22 -24.74
C THR A 2 26.89 21.15 -24.23
N ILE A 3 26.92 20.89 -22.93
CA ILE A 3 25.98 19.97 -22.28
C ILE A 3 24.59 20.62 -22.32
N HIS A 4 23.69 20.09 -23.14
CA HIS A 4 22.33 20.60 -23.27
C HIS A 4 21.60 20.54 -21.91
N PRO A 5 20.83 21.57 -21.53
CA PRO A 5 20.12 21.61 -20.24
C PRO A 5 19.15 20.43 -20.08
N ALA A 6 18.56 19.94 -21.18
CA ALA A 6 17.72 18.75 -21.22
C ALA A 6 18.43 17.48 -20.70
N THR A 7 19.74 17.34 -20.92
CA THR A 7 20.53 16.17 -20.47
C THR A 7 20.72 16.14 -18.95
N ARG A 8 20.64 17.30 -18.27
CA ARG A 8 20.73 17.39 -16.79
C ARG A 8 19.37 17.27 -16.11
N LEU A 9 18.30 17.69 -16.78
CA LEU A 9 16.94 17.62 -16.25
C LEU A 9 16.41 16.18 -16.21
N PHE A 10 16.81 15.34 -17.17
CA PHE A 10 16.37 13.94 -17.25
C PHE A 10 16.75 13.10 -16.01
N PRO A 11 18.01 13.07 -15.53
CA PRO A 11 18.35 12.34 -14.30
C PRO A 11 17.70 12.93 -13.05
N LEU A 12 17.55 14.27 -12.97
CA LEU A 12 16.82 14.94 -11.88
C LEU A 12 15.35 14.52 -11.83
N LEU A 13 14.72 14.36 -13.00
CA LEU A 13 13.34 13.90 -13.10
C LEU A 13 13.21 12.44 -12.64
N ILE A 14 14.13 11.56 -13.04
CA ILE A 14 14.17 10.16 -12.58
C ILE A 14 14.35 10.08 -11.06
N VAL A 15 15.27 10.86 -10.50
CA VAL A 15 15.50 10.93 -9.05
C VAL A 15 14.25 11.47 -8.35
N GLY A 16 13.61 12.52 -8.88
CA GLY A 16 12.37 13.08 -8.36
C GLY A 16 11.24 12.05 -8.32
N ILE A 17 11.02 11.33 -9.41
CA ILE A 17 10.02 10.25 -9.49
C ILE A 17 10.35 9.13 -8.50
N GLY A 18 11.62 8.75 -8.38
CA GLY A 18 12.08 7.74 -7.42
C GLY A 18 11.82 8.12 -5.96
N LEU A 19 12.09 9.38 -5.60
CA LEU A 19 11.83 9.90 -4.25
C LEU A 19 10.33 9.96 -3.94
N LEU A 20 9.51 10.37 -4.91
CA LEU A 20 8.05 10.35 -4.77
C LEU A 20 7.52 8.93 -4.57
N ALA A 21 8.00 7.97 -5.37
CA ALA A 21 7.63 6.57 -5.22
C ALA A 21 8.05 5.98 -3.86
N LEU A 22 9.24 6.35 -3.35
CA LEU A 22 9.71 5.91 -2.04
C LEU A 22 8.88 6.51 -0.91
N ARG A 23 8.59 7.82 -0.98
CA ARG A 23 7.72 8.51 0.00
C ARG A 23 6.33 7.89 0.01
N GLN A 24 5.81 7.56 -1.17
CA GLN A 24 4.52 6.89 -1.32
C GLN A 24 4.52 5.53 -0.65
N TYR A 25 5.56 4.74 -0.89
CA TYR A 25 5.72 3.42 -0.29
C TYR A 25 5.80 3.48 1.24
N ARG A 26 6.55 4.43 1.79
CA ARG A 26 6.66 4.62 3.25
C ARG A 26 5.32 5.02 3.87
N SER A 27 4.62 5.96 3.25
CA SER A 27 3.30 6.43 3.73
C SER A 27 2.29 5.27 3.75
N ALA A 28 2.31 4.41 2.73
CA ALA A 28 1.47 3.20 2.68
C ALA A 28 1.74 2.24 3.84
N GLN A 29 3.02 2.06 4.20
CA GLN A 29 3.40 1.19 5.30
C GLN A 29 2.97 1.73 6.66
N THR A 30 3.15 3.03 6.88
CA THR A 30 2.72 3.69 8.11
C THR A 30 1.22 3.53 8.31
N LEU A 31 0.42 3.80 7.27
CA LEU A 31 -1.03 3.61 7.35
C LEU A 31 -1.47 2.19 7.60
N LEU A 32 -0.84 1.22 6.95
CA LEU A 32 -1.14 -0.18 7.19
C LEU A 32 -0.88 -0.55 8.65
N GLN A 33 0.20 -0.02 9.25
CA GLN A 33 0.53 -0.25 10.65
C GLN A 33 -0.44 0.47 11.60
N ASP A 34 -0.80 1.73 11.31
CA ASP A 34 -1.73 2.51 12.11
C ASP A 34 -3.14 1.90 12.09
N TRP A 35 -3.62 1.50 10.91
CA TRP A 35 -4.87 0.75 10.77
C TRP A 35 -4.83 -0.56 11.56
N ALA A 36 -3.75 -1.33 11.47
CA ALA A 36 -3.64 -2.59 12.20
C ALA A 36 -3.68 -2.34 13.71
N ARG A 37 -2.93 -1.35 14.20
CA ARG A 37 -2.94 -0.94 15.61
C ARG A 37 -4.32 -0.49 16.08
N ALA A 38 -5.03 0.31 15.27
CA ALA A 38 -6.38 0.77 15.59
C ALA A 38 -7.41 -0.37 15.68
N ASN A 39 -7.18 -1.48 14.97
CA ASN A 39 -8.05 -2.66 14.96
C ASN A 39 -7.59 -3.79 15.90
N HIS A 40 -6.60 -3.54 16.79
CA HIS A 40 -5.99 -4.57 17.63
C HIS A 40 -5.42 -5.76 16.83
N LEU A 41 -4.93 -5.48 15.62
CA LEU A 41 -4.32 -6.44 14.73
C LEU A 41 -2.81 -6.24 14.71
N ARG A 42 -2.08 -7.35 14.77
CA ARG A 42 -0.63 -7.38 14.61
C ARG A 42 -0.26 -8.05 13.31
N ILE A 43 0.32 -7.31 12.38
CA ILE A 43 0.76 -7.84 11.08
C ILE A 43 1.93 -8.79 11.29
N LEU A 44 1.73 -10.08 11.01
CA LEU A 44 2.75 -11.11 11.05
C LEU A 44 3.49 -11.20 9.73
N ARG A 45 2.75 -11.11 8.62
CA ARG A 45 3.32 -11.25 7.27
C ARG A 45 2.61 -10.33 6.29
N LYS A 46 3.40 -9.70 5.41
CA LYS A 46 2.90 -8.96 4.25
C LYS A 46 3.49 -9.56 2.98
N ARG A 47 2.65 -9.92 2.01
CA ARG A 47 3.07 -10.32 0.66
C ARG A 47 2.34 -9.48 -0.38
N ARG A 48 3.09 -9.02 -1.38
CA ARG A 48 2.53 -8.44 -2.59
C ARG A 48 2.26 -9.61 -3.53
N GLY A 49 1.01 -9.81 -3.93
CA GLY A 49 0.58 -10.97 -4.72
C GLY A 49 -0.54 -10.59 -5.68
N ILE A 50 -0.93 -11.55 -6.51
CA ILE A 50 -2.07 -11.41 -7.42
C ILE A 50 -3.35 -11.62 -6.61
N PRO A 51 -4.25 -10.63 -6.53
CA PRO A 51 -5.51 -10.78 -5.82
C PRO A 51 -6.41 -11.81 -6.49
N PRO A 52 -7.39 -12.39 -5.77
CA PRO A 52 -8.40 -13.26 -6.37
C PRO A 52 -9.16 -12.51 -7.48
N LEU A 53 -9.65 -13.26 -8.47
CA LEU A 53 -10.34 -12.71 -9.64
C LEU A 53 -11.50 -11.78 -9.26
N SER A 54 -12.24 -12.12 -8.19
CA SER A 54 -13.35 -11.32 -7.66
C SER A 54 -12.92 -9.92 -7.20
N MET A 55 -11.72 -9.79 -6.62
CA MET A 55 -11.16 -8.49 -6.27
C MET A 55 -10.65 -7.75 -7.51
N TRP A 56 -10.19 -8.45 -8.53
CA TRP A 56 -9.68 -7.80 -9.74
C TRP A 56 -10.76 -6.94 -10.42
N PHE A 57 -12.02 -7.40 -10.44
CA PHE A 57 -13.13 -6.63 -11.01
C PHE A 57 -13.55 -5.41 -10.16
N THR A 58 -13.35 -5.45 -8.85
CA THR A 58 -13.76 -4.38 -7.92
C THR A 58 -12.63 -3.42 -7.59
N THR A 59 -11.40 -3.73 -7.98
CA THR A 59 -10.21 -2.94 -7.67
C THR A 59 -9.91 -1.95 -8.80
N SER A 60 -9.84 -0.67 -8.46
CA SER A 60 -9.42 0.36 -9.43
C SER A 60 -7.91 0.26 -9.71
N ARG A 61 -7.50 0.59 -10.95
CA ARG A 61 -6.14 0.41 -11.48
C ARG A 61 -5.00 1.04 -10.64
N ASN A 62 -5.33 1.96 -9.71
CA ASN A 62 -4.39 2.68 -8.86
C ASN A 62 -4.38 2.24 -7.38
N GLN A 63 -5.06 1.16 -7.01
CA GLN A 63 -5.07 0.66 -5.62
C GLN A 63 -3.92 -0.30 -5.35
N TYR A 64 -3.36 -0.23 -4.15
CA TYR A 64 -2.32 -1.17 -3.72
C TYR A 64 -2.97 -2.30 -2.93
N LEU A 65 -2.87 -3.53 -3.44
CA LEU A 65 -3.33 -4.73 -2.74
C LEU A 65 -2.16 -5.44 -2.07
N TYR A 66 -2.36 -5.75 -0.80
CA TYR A 66 -1.44 -6.54 0.00
C TYR A 66 -2.18 -7.73 0.57
N ARG A 67 -1.62 -8.93 0.39
CA ARG A 67 -2.04 -10.08 1.17
C ARG A 67 -1.35 -10.01 2.53
N VAL A 68 -2.15 -10.02 3.58
CA VAL A 68 -1.64 -9.97 4.95
C VAL A 68 -2.05 -11.19 5.75
N GLU A 69 -1.18 -11.56 6.67
CA GLU A 69 -1.49 -12.46 7.77
C GLU A 69 -1.35 -11.61 9.03
N VAL A 70 -2.42 -11.52 9.81
CA VAL A 70 -2.47 -10.72 11.04
C VAL A 70 -2.85 -11.63 12.21
N LEU A 71 -2.30 -11.34 13.38
CA LEU A 71 -2.77 -11.87 14.65
C LEU A 71 -3.76 -10.87 15.23
N ASP A 72 -5.00 -11.28 15.42
CA ASP A 72 -5.96 -10.54 16.21
C ASP A 72 -5.60 -10.69 17.69
N GLU A 73 -5.18 -9.61 18.34
CA GLU A 73 -4.75 -9.64 19.75
C GLU A 73 -5.94 -9.83 20.70
N THR A 74 -7.16 -9.50 20.26
CA THR A 74 -8.39 -9.65 21.03
C THR A 74 -8.84 -11.10 21.07
N THR A 75 -8.88 -11.75 19.90
CA THR A 75 -9.35 -13.15 19.78
C THR A 75 -8.21 -14.18 19.83
N ARG A 76 -6.95 -13.72 19.78
CA ARG A 76 -5.73 -14.53 19.63
C ARG A 76 -5.75 -15.45 18.40
N ARG A 77 -6.52 -15.11 17.36
CA ARG A 77 -6.60 -15.88 16.12
C ARG A 77 -5.75 -15.26 15.03
N ILE A 78 -5.16 -16.11 14.20
CA ILE A 78 -4.46 -15.66 13.00
C ILE A 78 -5.49 -15.54 11.89
N ARG A 79 -5.68 -14.34 11.36
CA ARG A 79 -6.56 -14.06 10.23
C ARG A 79 -5.72 -13.79 8.99
N LYS A 80 -6.19 -14.30 7.85
CA LYS A 80 -5.58 -14.05 6.55
C LYS A 80 -6.57 -13.29 5.69
N GLY A 81 -6.07 -12.32 4.95
CA GLY A 81 -6.92 -11.49 4.13
C GLY A 81 -6.15 -10.60 3.18
N TRP A 82 -6.91 -9.89 2.37
CA TRP A 82 -6.44 -8.88 1.45
C TRP A 82 -6.76 -7.51 1.99
N ILE A 83 -5.75 -6.65 2.02
CA ILE A 83 -5.91 -5.24 2.34
C ILE A 83 -5.74 -4.46 1.05
N LYS A 84 -6.76 -3.67 0.72
CA LYS A 84 -6.72 -2.66 -0.31
C LYS A 84 -6.40 -1.34 0.36
N LEU A 85 -5.28 -0.74 -0.05
CA LEU A 85 -4.97 0.64 0.26
C LEU A 85 -5.46 1.50 -0.90
N GLY A 86 -6.39 2.40 -0.60
CA GLY A 86 -7.00 3.31 -1.56
C GLY A 86 -6.02 4.31 -2.18
N THR A 87 -6.51 5.04 -3.18
CA THR A 87 -5.68 5.90 -4.01
C THR A 87 -5.18 7.11 -3.24
N PHE A 88 -3.87 7.33 -3.29
CA PHE A 88 -3.23 8.55 -2.84
C PHE A 88 -3.45 9.66 -3.86
N TRP A 89 -4.41 10.53 -3.57
CA TRP A 89 -4.47 11.82 -4.24
C TRP A 89 -3.70 12.83 -3.41
N TRP A 90 -2.71 13.46 -4.04
CA TRP A 90 -2.06 14.69 -3.56
C TRP A 90 -1.23 14.66 -2.26
N GLY A 91 -0.58 13.56 -1.89
CA GLY A 91 0.28 13.59 -0.68
C GLY A 91 -0.41 13.07 0.58
N THR A 92 -1.73 12.89 0.53
CA THR A 92 -2.57 12.48 1.66
C THR A 92 -3.22 11.14 1.35
N MET A 93 -2.83 10.12 2.09
CA MET A 93 -3.58 8.88 2.12
C MET A 93 -4.65 9.02 3.21
N SER A 94 -5.93 8.95 2.84
CA SER A 94 -7.01 8.95 3.83
C SER A 94 -7.00 7.62 4.60
N PRO A 95 -7.02 7.63 5.94
CA PRO A 95 -7.14 6.40 6.75
C PRO A 95 -8.42 5.62 6.47
N ASP A 96 -9.49 6.30 6.04
CA ASP A 96 -10.77 5.70 5.63
C ASP A 96 -10.69 4.92 4.30
N ALA A 97 -9.53 4.96 3.63
CA ALA A 97 -9.31 4.28 2.37
C ALA A 97 -8.64 2.90 2.54
N VAL A 98 -8.60 2.34 3.75
CA VAL A 98 -8.08 0.99 4.02
C VAL A 98 -9.25 0.02 4.13
N GLU A 99 -9.43 -0.82 3.10
CA GLU A 99 -10.45 -1.85 3.08
C GLU A 99 -9.79 -3.23 3.28
N ALA A 100 -10.26 -3.98 4.27
CA ALA A 100 -9.76 -5.34 4.56
C ALA A 100 -10.84 -6.36 4.25
N THR A 101 -10.49 -7.36 3.44
CA THR A 101 -11.35 -8.50 3.11
C THR A 101 -10.68 -9.76 3.61
N TRP A 102 -11.36 -10.54 4.44
CA TRP A 102 -10.81 -11.73 5.08
C TRP A 102 -11.17 -12.99 4.30
N ASP A 103 -10.29 -14.00 4.33
CA ASP A 103 -10.49 -15.26 3.60
C ASP A 103 -11.57 -16.17 4.27
N GLU A 104 -11.93 -15.91 5.52
CA GLU A 104 -12.87 -16.72 6.32
C GLU A 104 -14.32 -16.17 6.33
N GLU A 105 -14.66 -15.29 5.38
CA GLU A 105 -16.01 -14.73 5.22
C GLU A 105 -16.80 -15.43 4.10
#